data_AF-A0A7J7I1D2-F1
#
_entry.id   AF-A0A7J7I1D2-F1
#
_cell.length_a   1.000
_cell.length_b   1.000
_cell.length_c   1.000
_cell.angle_alpha   90.00
_cell.angle_beta   90.00
_cell.angle_gamma   90.00
#
_symmetry.space_group_name_H-M   'P 1'
#
loop_
_entity.id
_entity.type
_entity.pdbx_description
1 polymer ?
#
loop_
_entity_poly.entity_id
_entity_poly.type
_entity_poly.pdbx_seq_one_letter_code
_entity_poly.pdbx_strand_id
1 'polypeptide(L)'
;MQDEYVLMDYAPGASKDKVLHGPVLVCHGYPSLTGTAFAEHGIDCAFGSHNENEAFIFSGNLCAQINYAPGTTNDKIIKGQ
;
A
#
# COMPACT_ATOMS: atom_id res chain seq x y z
N MET A 1 7.52 9.38 -11.05
CA MET A 1 7.47 7.96 -10.65
C MET A 1 6.08 7.72 -10.06
N GLN A 2 5.58 6.48 -10.04
CA GLN A 2 4.27 6.13 -9.43
C GLN A 2 4.51 5.53 -8.04
N ASP A 3 5.32 6.21 -7.23
CA ASP A 3 5.80 5.83 -5.91
C ASP A 3 5.06 6.53 -4.77
N GLU A 4 3.89 7.12 -5.07
CA GLU A 4 3.02 7.77 -4.10
C GLU A 4 1.70 7.01 -3.97
N TYR A 5 1.07 7.12 -2.80
CA TYR A 5 -0.26 6.57 -2.56
C TYR A 5 -1.17 7.56 -1.83
N VAL A 6 -2.48 7.29 -1.91
CA VAL A 6 -3.51 7.97 -1.12
C VAL A 6 -4.37 6.95 -0.40
N LEU A 7 -4.78 7.27 0.83
CA LEU A 7 -5.87 6.58 1.51
C LEU A 7 -7.14 7.36 1.26
N MET A 8 -8.18 6.70 0.77
CA MET A 8 -9.42 7.35 0.36
C MET A 8 -10.63 6.67 1.02
N ASP A 9 -11.52 7.48 1.58
CA ASP A 9 -12.90 7.09 1.80
C ASP A 9 -13.65 7.31 0.48
N TYR A 10 -13.98 6.23 -0.21
CA TYR A 10 -14.61 6.29 -1.53
C TYR A 10 -16.15 6.41 -1.47
N ALA A 11 -16.74 6.47 -0.26
CA ALA A 11 -18.16 6.76 -0.03
C ALA A 11 -19.14 6.04 -1.00
N PRO A 12 -19.21 4.69 -1.00
CA PRO A 12 -20.01 3.94 -1.97
C PRO A 12 -21.48 4.38 -1.99
N GLY A 13 -22.01 4.65 -3.19
CA GLY A 13 -23.39 5.10 -3.37
C GLY A 13 -23.63 6.59 -3.08
N ALA A 14 -22.58 7.36 -2.83
CA ALA A 14 -22.62 8.81 -2.66
C ALA A 14 -21.50 9.50 -3.46
N SER A 15 -21.61 10.83 -3.63
CA SER A 15 -20.56 11.68 -4.22
C SER A 15 -19.84 12.50 -3.15
N LYS A 16 -19.43 11.82 -2.08
CA LYS A 16 -18.80 12.43 -0.88
C LYS A 16 -17.45 11.78 -0.57
N ASP A 17 -16.79 11.30 -1.61
CA ASP A 17 -15.48 10.71 -1.57
C ASP A 17 -14.43 11.73 -1.06
N LYS A 18 -13.50 11.24 -0.24
CA LYS A 18 -12.54 12.07 0.51
C LYS A 18 -11.19 11.39 0.62
N VAL A 19 -10.14 12.17 0.43
CA VAL A 19 -8.78 11.77 0.79
C VAL A 19 -8.64 11.83 2.31
N LEU A 20 -8.32 10.70 2.93
CA LEU A 20 -8.05 10.58 4.36
C LEU A 20 -6.56 10.82 4.65
N HIS A 21 -5.67 10.42 3.72
CA HIS A 21 -4.22 10.59 3.86
C HIS A 21 -3.53 10.64 2.49
N GLY A 22 -2.43 11.39 2.39
CA GLY A 22 -1.64 11.56 1.16
C GLY A 22 -2.07 12.73 0.28
N PRO A 23 -1.48 12.86 -0.93
CA PRO A 23 -0.47 11.98 -1.50
C PRO A 23 0.83 12.01 -0.72
N VAL A 24 1.44 10.85 -0.56
CA VAL A 24 2.72 10.67 0.14
C VAL A 24 3.49 9.51 -0.49
N LEU A 25 4.81 9.56 -0.42
CA LEU A 25 5.68 8.48 -0.88
C LEU A 25 5.39 7.16 -0.14
N VAL A 26 5.41 6.05 -0.87
CA VAL A 26 5.22 4.70 -0.35
C VAL A 26 6.24 4.39 0.75
N CYS A 27 7.50 4.79 0.61
CA CYS A 27 8.53 4.60 1.64
C CYS A 27 8.24 5.32 2.97
N HIS A 28 7.54 6.46 2.91
CA HIS A 28 7.17 7.22 4.12
C HIS A 28 5.94 6.64 4.81
N GLY A 29 4.96 6.15 4.05
CA GLY A 29 3.75 5.54 4.60
C GLY A 29 3.94 4.09 5.05
N TYR A 30 4.84 3.36 4.38
CA TYR A 30 5.14 1.97 4.64
C TYR A 30 6.66 1.78 4.83
N PRO A 31 7.20 2.12 6.01
CA PRO A 31 8.62 1.96 6.31
C PRO A 31 9.18 0.58 5.98
N SER A 32 8.40 -0.50 6.11
CA SER A 32 8.86 -1.86 5.79
C SER A 32 9.17 -2.09 4.30
N LEU A 33 8.68 -1.23 3.41
CA LEU A 33 8.94 -1.28 1.97
C LEU A 33 10.16 -0.45 1.55
N THR A 34 10.78 0.29 2.46
CA THR A 34 11.95 1.13 2.14
C THR A 34 13.09 0.28 1.58
N GLY A 35 13.66 0.69 0.44
CA GLY A 35 14.73 -0.04 -0.25
C GLY A 35 14.25 -1.26 -1.05
N THR A 36 12.94 -1.40 -1.26
CA THR A 36 12.34 -2.38 -2.17
C THR A 36 11.88 -1.72 -3.46
N ALA A 37 11.70 -2.51 -4.52
CA ALA A 37 11.13 -2.01 -5.77
C ALA A 37 9.72 -1.39 -5.57
N PHE A 38 8.94 -1.89 -4.61
CA PHE A 38 7.61 -1.35 -4.30
C PHE A 38 7.65 0.12 -3.89
N ALA A 39 8.71 0.53 -3.17
CA ALA A 39 8.88 1.91 -2.75
C ALA A 39 9.70 2.76 -3.74
N GLU A 40 10.63 2.16 -4.48
CA GLU A 40 11.50 2.89 -5.43
C GLU A 40 10.86 3.07 -6.82
N HIS A 41 10.02 2.13 -7.23
CA HIS A 41 9.40 2.12 -8.56
C HIS A 41 7.87 2.19 -8.50
N GLY A 42 7.30 1.94 -7.31
CA GLY A 42 5.87 1.95 -7.09
C GLY A 42 5.24 0.57 -7.13
N ILE A 43 3.95 0.54 -6.79
CA ILE A 43 3.10 -0.65 -6.81
C ILE A 43 2.19 -0.56 -8.04
N ASP A 44 2.33 -1.50 -8.97
CA ASP A 44 1.56 -1.51 -10.23
C ASP A 44 0.29 -2.37 -10.18
N CYS A 45 0.20 -3.26 -9.19
CA CYS A 45 -0.97 -4.08 -8.91
C CYS A 45 -1.05 -4.43 -7.41
N ALA A 46 -2.26 -4.52 -6.88
CA ALA A 46 -2.49 -4.96 -5.51
C ALA A 46 -3.90 -5.56 -5.33
N PHE A 47 -4.04 -6.46 -4.36
CA PHE A 47 -5.34 -6.92 -3.89
C PHE A 47 -5.31 -7.29 -2.40
N GLY A 48 -6.41 -7.02 -1.71
CA GLY A 48 -6.60 -7.42 -0.31
C GLY A 48 -6.69 -8.94 -0.19
N SER A 49 -6.07 -9.49 0.86
CA SER A 49 -6.21 -10.90 1.19
C SER A 49 -7.47 -11.15 2.04
N HIS A 50 -7.78 -12.42 2.32
CA HIS A 50 -8.83 -12.78 3.28
C HIS A 50 -8.42 -12.56 4.74
N ASN A 51 -7.11 -12.43 5.01
CA ASN A 51 -6.60 -12.17 6.34
C ASN A 51 -6.72 -10.67 6.66
N GLU A 52 -6.94 -10.38 7.94
CA GLU A 52 -7.12 -9.03 8.41
C GLU A 52 -5.83 -8.20 8.20
N ASN A 53 -5.99 -7.00 7.62
CA ASN A 53 -4.92 -6.04 7.38
C ASN A 53 -3.79 -6.54 6.48
N GLU A 54 -4.08 -7.55 5.64
CA GLU A 54 -3.10 -8.13 4.73
C GLU A 54 -3.47 -7.90 3.25
N ALA A 55 -2.46 -7.65 2.43
CA ALA A 55 -2.60 -7.46 0.99
C ALA A 55 -1.42 -8.07 0.24
N PHE A 56 -1.65 -8.45 -1.01
CA PHE A 56 -0.60 -8.75 -1.97
C PHE A 56 -0.33 -7.53 -2.83
N ILE A 57 0.94 -7.17 -2.99
CA ILE A 57 1.41 -6.05 -3.80
C ILE A 57 2.42 -6.55 -4.84
N PHE A 58 2.47 -5.86 -5.97
CA PHE A 58 3.29 -6.21 -7.12
C PHE A 58 4.02 -4.98 -7.67
N SER A 59 5.21 -5.21 -8.21
CA SER A 59 5.98 -4.22 -8.95
C SER A 59 6.78 -4.95 -10.04
N GLY A 60 6.38 -4.83 -11.30
CA GLY A 60 6.96 -5.59 -12.39
C GLY A 60 6.78 -7.10 -12.20
N ASN A 61 7.89 -7.84 -12.06
CA ASN A 61 7.90 -9.29 -11.82
C ASN A 61 8.01 -9.68 -10.34
N LEU A 62 7.94 -8.70 -9.44
CA LEU A 62 8.13 -8.85 -8.00
C LEU A 62 6.76 -8.88 -7.30
N CYS A 63 6.61 -9.74 -6.28
CA CYS A 63 5.43 -9.75 -5.41
C CYS A 63 5.76 -9.94 -3.93
N ALA A 64 4.95 -9.32 -3.07
CA ALA A 64 5.03 -9.50 -1.62
C ALA A 64 3.63 -9.57 -1.00
N GLN A 65 3.48 -10.42 0.01
CA GLN A 65 2.37 -10.38 0.95
C GLN A 65 2.78 -9.48 2.12
N ILE A 66 2.00 -8.45 2.39
CA ILE A 66 2.28 -7.48 3.46
C ILE A 66 1.14 -7.45 4.47
N ASN A 67 1.45 -7.07 5.70
CA ASN A 67 0.48 -6.48 6.62
C ASN A 67 0.63 -4.96 6.53
N TYR A 68 -0.44 -4.25 6.14
CA TYR A 68 -0.40 -2.80 5.92
C TYR A 68 -0.76 -1.97 7.17
N ALA A 69 -1.02 -2.63 8.32
CA ALA A 69 -1.16 -2.04 9.66
C ALA A 69 -1.89 -0.67 9.71
N PRO A 70 -3.17 -0.60 9.29
CA PRO A 70 -3.85 0.67 9.05
C PRO A 70 -3.86 1.58 10.28
N GLY A 71 -3.59 2.87 10.04
CA GLY A 71 -3.53 3.89 11.10
C GLY A 71 -2.23 3.88 11.93
N THR A 72 -1.26 3.04 11.59
CA THR A 72 0.05 2.94 12.25
C THR A 72 1.17 2.85 11.22
N THR A 73 2.43 2.82 11.66
CA THR A 73 3.63 2.58 10.83
C THR A 73 4.29 1.24 11.18
N ASN A 74 3.49 0.28 11.67
CA ASN A 74 3.94 -1.08 12.05
C ASN A 74 3.73 -2.09 10.93
N ASP A 75 3.67 -1.61 9.69
CA ASP A 75 3.57 -2.45 8.49
C ASP A 75 4.78 -3.38 8.39
N LYS A 76 4.56 -4.51 7.72
CA LYS A 76 5.61 -5.53 7.57
C LYS A 76 5.39 -6.36 6.32
N ILE A 77 6.49 -6.79 5.72
CA ILE A 77 6.50 -7.85 4.73
C ILE A 77 6.34 -9.20 5.47
N ILE A 78 5.31 -9.96 5.12
CA ILE A 78 5.04 -11.29 5.68
C ILE A 78 5.78 -12.36 4.87
N LYS A 79 5.70 -12.27 3.54
CA LYS A 79 6.31 -13.20 2.59
C LYS A 79 6.61 -12.50 1.27
N GLY A 80 7.56 -13.07 0.54
CA GLY A 80 7.93 -12.60 -0.79
C GLY A 80 9.23 -11.82 -0.79
N GLN A 81 9.37 -11.07 -1.87
CA GLN A 81 10.52 -10.32 -2.37
C GLN A 81 11.44 -9.66 -1.36
#